data_AF-A0A0D8BEB8-F1
#
_entry.id   AF-A0A0D8BEB8-F1
#
_cell.length_a   1.000
_cell.length_b   1.000
_cell.length_c   1.000
_cell.angle_alpha   90.00
_cell.angle_beta   90.00
_cell.angle_gamma   90.00
#
_symmetry.space_group_name_H-M   'P 1'
#
loop_
_entity.id
_entity.type
_entity.pdbx_description
1 polymer ?
#
loop_
_entity_poly.entity_id
_entity_poly.type
_entity_poly.pdbx_seq_one_letter_code
_entity_poly.pdbx_strand_id
1 'polypeptide(L)'
;MIGVPTDAPGSWEDLRSAVVGNNGVFRTTMGMLREIGGYGRLGTNVRQILSRNLAGIGLGHLPMELPAYQDKEILLFQYGTPAAEIVEAVREGASDGAETALIRLNSSQDIAKVRDASLKAVELLSILNDRCRDCMRPLP
;
A
#
# COMPACT_ATOMS: atom_id res chain seq x y z
N MET A 1 -17.95 1.05 -5.99
CA MET A 1 -17.07 -0.02 -6.51
C MET A 1 -15.75 0.65 -6.86
N ILE A 2 -14.77 0.65 -5.95
CA ILE A 2 -13.51 1.38 -6.14
C ILE A 2 -12.60 0.49 -6.99
N GLY A 3 -12.37 0.90 -8.23
CA GLY A 3 -11.48 0.20 -9.15
C GLY A 3 -10.06 0.22 -8.63
N VAL A 4 -9.55 -0.97 -8.31
CA VAL A 4 -8.11 -1.20 -8.24
C VAL A 4 -7.58 -1.01 -9.67
N PRO A 5 -6.57 -0.17 -9.92
CA PRO A 5 -5.96 -0.10 -11.25
C PRO A 5 -5.36 -1.46 -11.56
N THR A 6 -5.90 -2.13 -12.57
CA THR A 6 -5.44 -3.42 -13.09
C THR A 6 -4.19 -3.28 -13.97
N ASP A 7 -3.67 -2.06 -14.13
CA ASP A 7 -2.46 -1.81 -14.91
C ASP A 7 -1.25 -2.12 -14.04
N ALA A 8 -0.62 -3.26 -14.34
CA ALA A 8 0.67 -3.63 -13.80
C ALA A 8 1.66 -2.45 -13.89
N PRO A 9 2.44 -2.14 -12.83
CA PRO A 9 3.37 -1.02 -12.86
C PRO A 9 4.39 -1.17 -13.99
N GLY A 10 4.44 -0.21 -14.91
CA GLY A 10 5.37 -0.22 -16.05
C GLY A 10 6.71 0.44 -15.77
N SER A 11 6.81 1.24 -14.71
CA SER A 11 8.00 1.98 -14.32
C SER A 11 8.26 1.94 -12.81
N TRP A 12 9.44 2.39 -12.39
CA TRP A 12 9.80 2.50 -10.97
C TRP A 12 8.89 3.47 -10.21
N GLU A 13 8.45 4.55 -10.85
CA GLU A 13 7.55 5.53 -10.23
C GLU A 13 6.13 4.98 -10.10
N ASP A 14 5.65 4.25 -11.11
CA ASP A 14 4.35 3.57 -11.05
C ASP A 14 4.36 2.51 -9.94
N LEU A 15 5.46 1.78 -9.79
CA LEU A 15 5.62 0.78 -8.73
C LEU A 15 5.56 1.42 -7.35
N ARG A 16 6.26 2.55 -7.17
CA ARG A 16 6.21 3.34 -5.94
C ARG A 16 4.80 3.83 -5.65
N SER A 17 4.13 4.38 -6.67
CA SER A 17 2.75 4.87 -6.56
C SER A 17 1.78 3.75 -6.21
N ALA A 18 1.95 2.54 -6.76
CA ALA A 18 1.15 1.37 -6.42
C ALA A 18 1.33 0.95 -4.95
N VAL A 19 2.57 0.97 -4.44
CA VAL A 19 2.84 0.69 -3.02
C VAL A 19 2.19 1.73 -2.12
N VAL A 20 2.37 3.02 -2.42
CA VAL A 20 1.79 4.11 -1.63
C VAL A 20 0.26 4.05 -1.66
N GLY A 21 -0.32 3.82 -2.84
CA GLY A 21 -1.76 3.70 -3.02
C GLY A 21 -2.37 2.48 -2.31
N ASN A 22 -1.58 1.42 -2.09
CA ASN A 22 -2.00 0.23 -1.35
C ASN A 22 -1.54 0.25 0.12
N ASN A 23 -1.60 1.43 0.75
CA ASN A 23 -1.26 1.66 2.16
C ASN A 23 0.16 1.23 2.55
N GLY A 24 1.12 1.41 1.63
CA GLY A 24 2.53 1.18 1.90
C GLY A 24 2.99 -0.27 1.72
N VAL A 25 2.16 -1.17 1.17
CA VAL A 25 2.53 -2.57 0.90
C VAL A 25 2.03 -3.00 -0.47
N PHE A 26 2.83 -3.72 -1.25
CA PHE A 26 2.40 -4.23 -2.56
C PHE A 26 3.04 -5.59 -2.86
N ARG A 27 2.22 -6.56 -3.31
CA ARG A 27 2.72 -7.86 -3.74
C ARG A 27 2.96 -7.85 -5.24
N THR A 28 4.12 -8.35 -5.67
CA THR A 28 4.48 -8.45 -7.09
C THR A 28 5.35 -9.67 -7.34
N THR A 29 5.75 -9.91 -8.58
CA THR A 29 6.65 -11.00 -8.98
C THR A 29 8.04 -10.48 -9.34
N MET A 30 9.03 -11.36 -9.29
CA MET A 30 10.36 -11.06 -9.82
C MET A 30 10.36 -10.77 -11.32
N GLY A 31 9.44 -11.37 -12.08
CA GLY A 31 9.22 -11.07 -13.50
C GLY A 31 8.90 -9.59 -13.73
N MET A 32 8.01 -9.02 -12.91
CA MET A 32 7.65 -7.60 -12.96
C MET A 32 8.86 -6.69 -12.70
N LEU A 33 9.61 -6.95 -11.61
CA LEU A 33 10.81 -6.16 -11.30
C LEU A 33 11.86 -6.25 -12.42
N ARG A 34 12.00 -7.43 -13.04
CA ARG A 34 12.91 -7.65 -14.16
C ARG A 34 12.50 -6.78 -15.36
N GLU A 35 11.21 -6.74 -15.67
CA GLU A 35 10.65 -5.98 -16.79
C GLU A 35 10.80 -4.47 -16.58
N ILE A 36 10.41 -3.96 -15.40
CA ILE A 36 10.59 -2.56 -15.02
C ILE A 36 12.09 -2.16 -15.07
N GLY A 37 12.98 -3.06 -14.63
CA GLY A 37 14.42 -2.85 -14.68
C GLY A 37 15.06 -3.01 -16.07
N GLY A 38 14.32 -3.50 -17.07
CA GLY A 38 14.84 -3.74 -18.41
C GLY A 38 15.88 -4.86 -18.50
N TYR A 39 15.85 -5.85 -17.60
CA TYR A 39 16.86 -6.91 -17.54
C TYR A 39 16.42 -8.18 -18.26
N GLY A 40 17.34 -8.84 -18.97
CA GLY A 40 17.04 -10.13 -19.60
C GLY A 40 16.93 -11.30 -18.61
N ARG A 41 17.80 -11.33 -17.58
CA ARG A 41 17.93 -12.44 -16.62
C ARG A 41 18.08 -11.95 -15.19
N LEU A 42 17.56 -12.72 -14.23
CA LEU A 42 17.65 -12.44 -12.79
C LEU A 42 18.92 -13.03 -12.16
N GLY A 43 20.08 -12.68 -12.72
CA GLY A 43 21.37 -13.07 -12.15
C GLY A 43 21.66 -12.38 -10.81
N THR A 44 22.64 -12.87 -10.06
CA THR A 44 23.01 -12.31 -8.74
C THR A 44 23.27 -10.80 -8.77
N ASN A 45 24.01 -10.31 -9.78
CA ASN A 45 24.28 -8.86 -9.93
C ASN A 45 22.99 -8.07 -10.20
N VAL A 46 22.10 -8.60 -11.04
CA VAL A 46 20.81 -7.95 -11.36
C VAL A 46 19.94 -7.86 -10.11
N ARG A 47 19.85 -8.94 -9.31
CA ARG A 47 19.10 -8.94 -8.04
C ARG A 47 19.64 -7.90 -7.05
N GLN A 48 20.96 -7.75 -6.94
CA GLN A 48 21.56 -6.71 -6.12
C GLN A 48 21.29 -5.29 -6.64
N ILE A 49 21.24 -5.10 -7.97
CA ILE A 49 20.87 -3.81 -8.56
C ILE A 49 19.39 -3.50 -8.31
N LEU A 50 18.49 -4.46 -8.55
CA LEU A 50 17.05 -4.31 -8.28
C LEU A 50 16.80 -3.96 -6.80
N SER A 51 17.47 -4.64 -5.86
CA SER A 51 17.37 -4.33 -4.44
C SER A 51 17.83 -2.90 -4.12
N ARG A 52 18.89 -2.42 -4.77
CA ARG A 52 19.38 -1.03 -4.59
C ARG A 52 18.45 0.00 -5.22
N ASN A 53 17.87 -0.31 -6.38
CA ASN A 53 16.90 0.57 -7.03
C ASN A 53 15.64 0.75 -6.18
N LEU A 54 15.10 -0.35 -5.65
CA LEU A 54 13.98 -0.31 -4.69
C LEU A 54 14.29 0.58 -3.49
N ALA A 55 15.47 0.39 -2.87
CA ALA A 55 15.89 1.22 -1.74
C ALA A 55 16.01 2.71 -2.14
N GLY A 56 16.54 2.99 -3.34
CA GLY A 56 16.69 4.34 -3.88
C GLY A 56 15.36 5.09 -4.07
N ILE A 57 14.25 4.37 -4.28
CA ILE A 57 12.90 4.95 -4.38
C ILE A 57 12.10 4.87 -3.07
N GLY A 58 12.75 4.45 -1.97
CA GLY A 58 12.15 4.38 -0.64
C GLY A 58 11.36 3.10 -0.36
N LEU A 59 11.63 2.02 -1.09
CA LEU A 59 10.97 0.73 -0.92
C LEU A 59 11.92 -0.34 -0.38
N GLY A 60 11.45 -1.09 0.61
CA GLY A 60 12.02 -2.34 1.04
C GLY A 60 11.29 -3.53 0.40
N HIS A 61 11.87 -4.73 0.56
CA HIS A 61 11.28 -5.96 0.04
C HIS A 61 11.47 -7.15 0.98
N LEU A 62 10.59 -8.12 0.82
CA LEU A 62 10.69 -9.47 1.38
C LEU A 62 10.56 -10.48 0.24
N PRO A 63 11.35 -11.57 0.25
CA PRO A 63 12.37 -11.93 1.26
C PRO A 63 13.65 -11.06 1.18
N MET A 64 14.47 -11.06 2.25
CA MET A 64 15.68 -10.21 2.39
C MET A 64 16.62 -10.27 1.18
N GLU A 65 16.75 -11.44 0.56
CA GLU A 65 17.39 -11.60 -0.73
C GLU A 65 16.35 -11.86 -1.80
N LEU A 66 16.36 -11.05 -2.86
CA LEU A 66 15.45 -11.25 -3.98
C LEU A 66 15.64 -12.65 -4.59
N PRO A 67 14.55 -13.40 -4.84
CA PRO A 67 14.63 -14.73 -5.42
C PRO A 67 15.10 -14.70 -6.89
N ALA A 68 15.64 -15.81 -7.38
CA ALA A 68 16.17 -15.90 -8.75
C ALA A 68 15.12 -16.27 -9.81
N TYR A 69 14.00 -16.88 -9.41
CA TYR A 69 12.97 -17.35 -10.32
C TYR A 69 11.92 -16.25 -10.56
N GLN A 70 11.58 -16.02 -11.83
CA GLN A 70 10.69 -14.92 -12.25
C GLN A 70 9.27 -15.01 -11.64
N ASP A 71 8.74 -16.23 -11.47
CA ASP A 71 7.39 -16.45 -10.96
C ASP A 71 7.31 -16.35 -9.43
N LYS A 72 8.44 -16.14 -8.75
CA LYS A 72 8.45 -15.98 -7.30
C LYS A 72 7.87 -14.63 -6.94
N GLU A 73 6.89 -14.69 -6.03
CA GLU A 73 6.30 -13.52 -5.42
C GLU A 73 7.27 -12.90 -4.42
N ILE A 74 7.19 -11.58 -4.34
CA ILE A 74 7.87 -10.75 -3.36
C ILE A 74 6.86 -9.76 -2.79
N LEU A 75 7.13 -9.32 -1.56
CA LEU A 75 6.34 -8.28 -0.91
C LEU A 75 7.18 -7.02 -0.83
N LEU A 76 6.71 -5.94 -1.44
CA LEU A 76 7.29 -4.62 -1.31
C LEU A 76 6.60 -3.88 -0.16
N PHE A 77 7.38 -3.08 0.55
CA PHE A 77 6.87 -2.20 1.59
C PHE A 77 7.58 -0.85 1.55
N GLN A 78 6.88 0.21 1.92
CA GLN A 78 7.43 1.56 1.93
C GLN A 78 8.15 1.82 3.25
N TYR A 79 9.38 2.34 3.19
CA TYR A 79 10.11 2.75 4.40
C TYR A 79 9.41 3.90 5.13
N GLY A 80 9.61 3.97 6.45
CA GLY A 80 8.98 4.99 7.30
C GLY A 80 7.48 4.79 7.50
N THR A 81 6.93 3.63 7.09
CA THR A 81 5.56 3.23 7.39
C THR A 81 5.54 2.23 8.55
N PRO A 82 4.42 2.09 9.27
CA PRO A 82 4.29 1.07 10.31
C PRO A 82 4.50 -0.36 9.77
N ALA A 83 4.21 -0.62 8.49
CA ALA A 83 4.52 -1.91 7.86
C ALA A 83 6.03 -2.18 7.84
N ALA A 84 6.85 -1.17 7.52
CA ALA A 84 8.31 -1.29 7.58
C ALA A 84 8.80 -1.51 9.02
N GLU A 85 8.23 -0.81 10.00
CA GLU A 85 8.57 -0.98 11.43
C GLU A 85 8.35 -2.43 11.89
N ILE A 86 7.23 -3.05 11.48
CA ILE A 86 6.96 -4.47 11.78
C ILE A 86 7.98 -5.38 11.12
N VAL A 87 8.29 -5.16 9.84
CA VAL A 87 9.25 -6.01 9.11
C VAL A 87 10.62 -5.96 9.77
N GLU A 88 11.09 -4.77 10.16
CA GLU A 88 12.38 -4.62 10.83
C GLU A 88 12.35 -5.22 12.24
N ALA A 89 11.29 -4.99 13.03
CA ALA A 89 11.18 -5.56 14.36
C ALA A 89 11.14 -7.11 14.34
N VAL A 90 10.42 -7.70 13.38
CA VAL A 90 10.41 -9.16 13.18
C VAL A 90 11.79 -9.67 12.75
N ARG A 91 12.50 -8.92 11.91
CA ARG A 91 13.86 -9.26 11.46
C ARG A 91 14.87 -9.24 12.61
N GLU A 92 14.78 -8.25 13.49
CA GLU A 92 15.66 -8.07 14.65
C GLU A 92 15.28 -9.00 15.82
N GLY A 93 14.15 -9.72 15.72
CA GLY A 93 13.62 -10.53 16.80
C GLY A 93 13.07 -9.69 17.97
N ALA A 94 12.79 -8.42 17.75
CA ALA A 94 12.28 -7.49 18.74
C ALA A 94 10.74 -7.53 18.78
N SER A 95 10.18 -8.35 19.68
CA SER A 95 8.72 -8.48 19.88
C SER A 95 8.03 -7.16 20.17
N ASP A 96 8.64 -6.33 21.02
CA ASP A 96 8.01 -5.12 21.56
C ASP A 96 7.87 -4.02 20.49
N GLY A 97 8.83 -3.96 19.56
CA GLY A 97 8.78 -3.08 18.40
C GLY A 97 7.68 -3.48 17.41
N ALA A 98 7.54 -4.79 17.17
CA ALA A 98 6.50 -5.32 16.28
C ALA A 98 5.11 -5.10 16.86
N GLU A 99 4.94 -5.34 18.17
CA GLU A 99 3.68 -5.09 18.89
C GLU A 99 3.27 -3.61 18.82
N THR A 100 4.19 -2.69 19.10
CA THR A 100 3.93 -1.25 19.05
C THR A 100 3.47 -0.81 17.66
N ALA A 101 4.13 -1.31 16.61
CA ALA A 101 3.77 -0.98 15.23
C ALA A 101 2.41 -1.58 14.82
N LEU A 102 2.08 -2.79 15.27
CA LEU A 102 0.76 -3.41 15.07
C LEU A 102 -0.36 -2.61 15.76
N ILE A 103 -0.15 -2.16 17.01
CA ILE A 103 -1.10 -1.32 17.74
C ILE A 103 -1.36 -0.01 16.99
N ARG A 104 -0.31 0.65 16.48
CA ARG A 104 -0.43 1.88 15.67
C ARG A 104 -1.24 1.65 14.40
N LEU A 105 -1.01 0.54 13.69
CA LEU A 105 -1.75 0.20 12.48
C LEU A 105 -3.24 0.02 12.74
N ASN A 106 -3.59 -0.78 13.76
CA ASN A 106 -4.99 -1.01 14.12
C ASN A 106 -5.68 0.30 14.49
N SER A 107 -5.03 1.11 15.32
CA SER A 107 -5.57 2.42 15.73
C SER A 107 -5.77 3.36 14.54
N SER A 108 -4.82 3.41 13.60
CA SER A 108 -4.91 4.27 12.41
C SER A 108 -6.04 3.84 11.47
N GLN A 109 -6.22 2.53 11.29
CA GLN A 109 -7.33 1.99 10.50
C GLN A 109 -8.69 2.27 11.14
N ASP A 110 -8.78 2.20 12.46
CA ASP A 110 -10.01 2.52 13.18
C ASP A 110 -10.37 4.00 13.06
N ILE A 111 -9.39 4.90 13.18
CA ILE A 111 -9.60 6.34 12.93
C ILE A 111 -10.07 6.59 11.49
N ALA A 112 -9.49 5.92 10.49
CA ALA A 112 -9.92 6.07 9.10
C ALA A 112 -11.37 5.61 8.89
N LYS A 113 -11.79 4.50 9.50
CA LYS A 113 -13.18 4.02 9.47
C LYS A 113 -14.13 4.99 10.16
N VAL A 114 -13.75 5.55 11.31
CA VAL A 114 -14.56 6.54 12.04
C VAL A 114 -14.75 7.81 11.19
N ARG A 115 -13.70 8.25 10.49
CA ARG A 115 -13.79 9.40 9.56
C ARG A 115 -14.73 9.11 8.39
N ASP A 116 -14.61 7.95 7.75
CA ASP A 116 -15.48 7.55 6.63
C ASP A 116 -16.95 7.45 7.07
N ALA A 117 -17.20 6.87 8.26
CA ALA A 117 -18.53 6.82 8.85
C ALA A 117 -19.10 8.23 9.12
N SER A 118 -18.27 9.14 9.61
CA SER A 118 -18.66 10.54 9.85
C SER A 118 -19.03 11.27 8.56
N LEU A 119 -18.27 11.06 7.47
CA LEU A 119 -18.56 11.67 6.17
C LEU A 119 -19.89 11.18 5.60
N LYS A 120 -20.16 9.87 5.66
CA LYS A 120 -21.45 9.30 5.23
C LYS A 120 -22.62 9.81 6.04
N ALA A 121 -22.44 10.01 7.35
CA ALA A 121 -23.48 10.58 8.21
C ALA A 121 -23.84 12.01 7.79
N VAL A 122 -22.85 12.84 7.43
CA VAL A 122 -23.08 14.20 6.92
C VAL A 122 -23.82 14.19 5.59
N GLU A 123 -23.47 13.28 4.68
CA GLU A 123 -24.16 13.12 3.40
C GLU A 123 -25.62 12.65 3.58
N LEU A 124 -25.87 11.72 4.49
CA LEU A 124 -27.23 11.30 4.81
C LEU A 124 -28.06 12.44 5.40
N LEU A 125 -27.45 13.28 6.23
CA LEU A 125 -28.12 14.45 6.82
C LEU A 125 -28.46 15.51 5.76
N SER A 126 -27.60 15.75 4.77
CA SER A 126 -27.93 16.69 3.69
C SER A 126 -29.09 16.18 2.83
N ILE A 127 -29.10 14.89 2.48
CA ILE A 127 -30.20 14.25 1.73
C ILE A 127 -31.53 14.37 2.48
N LEU A 128 -31.52 14.11 3.80
CA LEU A 128 -32.71 14.23 4.65
C LEU A 128 -33.20 15.69 4.71
N ASN A 129 -32.29 16.65 4.86
CA ASN A 129 -32.62 18.06 4.92
C ASN A 129 -33.22 18.59 3.61
N ASP A 130 -32.70 18.16 2.47
CA ASP A 130 -33.22 18.54 1.15
C ASP A 130 -34.63 17.95 0.92
N ARG A 131 -34.86 16.69 1.31
CA ARG A 131 -36.20 16.08 1.27
C ARG A 131 -37.20 16.82 2.16
N CYS A 132 -36.81 17.20 3.39
CA CYS A 132 -37.68 17.98 4.27
C CYS A 132 -38.01 19.36 3.68
N ARG A 133 -37.06 20.00 2.98
CA ARG A 133 -37.26 21.30 2.34
C ARG A 133 -38.25 21.21 1.18
N ASP A 134 -38.21 20.13 0.40
CA ASP A 134 -39.17 19.89 -0.68
C ASP A 134 -40.57 19.55 -0.15
N CYS A 135 -40.70 18.89 1.00
CA CYS A 135 -42.00 18.65 1.65
C CYS A 135 -42.64 19.92 2.26
N MET A 136 -41.86 20.94 2.59
CA MET A 136 -42.36 22.20 3.17
C MET A 136 -42.65 23.30 2.14
N ARG A 137 -42.44 23.04 0.84
CA ARG A 137 -42.84 24.00 -0.20
C ARG A 137 -44.37 24.09 -0.23
N PRO A 138 -44.97 25.28 -0.06
CA PRO A 138 -46.41 25.43 -0.20
C PRO A 138 -46.83 25.03 -1.61
N LEU A 139 -47.87 24.20 -1.70
CA LEU A 139 -48.48 23.83 -2.98
C LEU A 139 -49.03 25.11 -3.65
N PRO A 140 -48.90 25.23 -4.99
CA PRO A 140 -49.35 26.41 -5.74
C PRO A 140 -50.86 26.60 -5.69
#